data_AF-A0A2N1A567-F1
#
_entry.id   AF-A0A2N1A567-F1
#
_cell.length_a   1.000
_cell.length_b   1.000
_cell.length_c   1.000
_cell.angle_alpha   90.00
_cell.angle_beta   90.00
_cell.angle_gamma   90.00
#
_symmetry.space_group_name_H-M   'P 1'
#
loop_
_entity.id
_entity.type
_entity.pdbx_description
1 polymer ?
#
loop_
_entity_poly.entity_id
_entity_poly.type
_entity_poly.pdbx_seq_one_letter_code
_entity_poly.pdbx_strand_id
1 'polypeptide(L)'
;MAINSVNGNLLKQHDVDAIVNTVNCVGVMGKGIALQFKKQWPANFKAYATACKNEKVKLGSMFVYELGPLVTPKYIVNFPTKGHWRSASRLVDIETGLQDLAKQINHFGITSIAIPPIGCGLGGLPWSDVKPLIVKHLGAIEHLDVRLFEPNEAISATEMLSNTNKPKMTAGRAAILALLETYQSVNYGLSKIEVQKLAYFLQEAGENLKLQFIKHNFGPYADALRHALNAMDGHYIKGVGDGVVESQITPVEDALASAKQFLAESNADINERINRVSELIEGYQSPYGVELLSTVHWVAKHENCNNANDAFQAIQHWNARKKQLMSENHVQAAWKHLTTTGWIN
;
A
#
# COMPACT_ATOMS: atom_id res chain seq x y z
N MET A 1 25.78 -17.13 -24.84
CA MET A 1 24.38 -17.34 -24.43
C MET A 1 24.31 -17.19 -22.92
N ALA A 2 23.57 -16.23 -22.38
CA ALA A 2 23.53 -16.02 -20.95
C ALA A 2 22.19 -15.39 -20.52
N ILE A 3 21.09 -16.16 -20.61
CA ILE A 3 19.94 -15.86 -19.75
C ILE A 3 20.26 -16.47 -18.39
N ASN A 4 20.71 -15.61 -17.48
CA ASN A 4 21.06 -15.98 -16.13
C ASN A 4 19.86 -15.73 -15.23
N SER A 5 19.40 -16.77 -14.52
CA SER A 5 18.37 -16.59 -13.50
C SER A 5 19.01 -16.00 -12.25
N VAL A 6 18.47 -14.89 -11.75
CA VAL A 6 19.04 -14.12 -10.65
C VAL A 6 17.98 -13.87 -9.58
N ASN A 7 18.37 -13.87 -8.32
CA ASN A 7 17.52 -13.49 -7.20
C ASN A 7 17.98 -12.15 -6.61
N GLY A 8 17.07 -11.39 -6.00
CA GLY A 8 17.38 -10.16 -5.29
C GLY A 8 16.66 -8.93 -5.85
N ASN A 9 17.30 -7.76 -5.75
CA ASN A 9 16.67 -6.48 -6.09
C ASN A 9 17.06 -6.01 -7.50
N LEU A 10 16.07 -5.99 -8.41
CA LEU A 10 16.20 -5.52 -9.78
C LEU A 10 16.78 -4.08 -9.85
N LEU A 11 16.35 -3.16 -8.99
CA LEU A 11 16.75 -1.75 -9.08
C LEU A 11 18.19 -1.49 -8.61
N LYS A 12 18.86 -2.49 -8.04
CA LYS A 12 20.29 -2.45 -7.69
C LYS A 12 21.22 -2.87 -8.83
N GLN A 13 20.67 -3.23 -10.00
CA GLN A 13 21.46 -3.58 -11.18
C GLN A 13 21.98 -2.30 -11.86
N HIS A 14 23.07 -1.75 -11.30
CA HIS A 14 23.72 -0.52 -11.78
C HIS A 14 24.85 -0.77 -12.80
N ASP A 15 24.99 -2.01 -13.24
CA ASP A 15 26.06 -2.53 -14.09
C ASP A 15 25.51 -3.22 -15.36
N VAL A 16 24.28 -2.88 -15.73
CA VAL A 16 23.64 -3.30 -16.99
C VAL A 16 23.29 -2.09 -17.86
N ASP A 17 23.24 -2.25 -19.18
CA ASP A 17 22.88 -1.17 -20.10
C ASP A 17 21.42 -0.73 -19.93
N ALA A 18 20.52 -1.70 -19.72
CA ALA A 18 19.09 -1.46 -19.64
C ALA A 18 18.41 -2.21 -18.49
N ILE A 19 17.34 -1.62 -17.96
CA ILE A 19 16.52 -2.22 -16.92
C ILE A 19 15.04 -2.12 -17.30
N VAL A 20 14.30 -3.22 -17.15
CA VAL A 20 12.89 -3.29 -17.55
C VAL A 20 11.96 -2.92 -16.39
N ASN A 21 11.04 -1.99 -16.65
CA ASN A 21 9.97 -1.61 -15.75
C ASN A 21 8.63 -2.12 -16.30
N THR A 22 7.81 -2.82 -15.51
CA THR A 22 6.47 -3.23 -15.95
C THR A 22 5.45 -2.14 -15.67
N VAL A 23 4.76 -1.67 -16.72
CA VAL A 23 3.86 -0.51 -16.65
C VAL A 23 2.47 -0.82 -17.23
N ASN A 24 1.55 0.14 -17.10
CA ASN A 24 0.28 0.16 -17.81
C ASN A 24 0.30 1.21 -18.94
N CYS A 25 -0.81 1.38 -19.66
CA CYS A 25 -0.93 2.40 -20.71
C CYS A 25 -1.59 3.70 -20.24
N VAL A 26 -1.98 3.82 -18.96
CA VAL A 26 -2.74 4.97 -18.43
C VAL A 26 -1.93 5.90 -17.52
N GLY A 27 -0.60 5.78 -17.54
CA GLY A 27 0.27 6.77 -16.89
C GLY A 27 0.39 6.64 -15.37
N VAL A 28 -0.05 5.53 -14.77
CA VAL A 28 -0.01 5.33 -13.30
C VAL A 28 1.12 4.38 -12.90
N MET A 29 2.04 4.83 -12.05
CA MET A 29 3.04 3.98 -11.39
C MET A 29 2.80 3.96 -9.88
N GLY A 30 1.72 3.27 -9.48
CA GLY A 30 1.18 3.36 -8.11
C GLY A 30 1.58 2.23 -7.16
N LYS A 31 2.10 1.11 -7.68
CA LYS A 31 2.40 -0.09 -6.88
C LYS A 31 3.49 -0.97 -7.48
N GLY A 32 3.95 -1.96 -6.71
CA GLY A 32 4.93 -2.96 -7.12
C GLY A 32 6.23 -2.32 -7.62
N ILE A 33 6.86 -2.98 -8.60
CA ILE A 33 8.12 -2.52 -9.21
C ILE A 33 7.95 -1.11 -9.82
N ALA A 34 6.82 -0.81 -10.48
CA ALA A 34 6.58 0.49 -11.12
C ALA A 34 6.67 1.67 -10.13
N LEU A 35 6.15 1.51 -8.91
CA LEU A 35 6.27 2.55 -7.88
C LEU A 35 7.73 2.77 -7.48
N GLN A 36 8.52 1.71 -7.39
CA GLN A 36 9.95 1.80 -7.07
C GLN A 36 10.70 2.55 -8.18
N PHE A 37 10.41 2.26 -9.45
CA PHE A 37 10.94 3.00 -10.60
C PHE A 37 10.55 4.49 -10.57
N LYS A 38 9.29 4.81 -10.24
CA LYS A 38 8.84 6.20 -10.10
C LYS A 38 9.63 6.96 -9.03
N LYS A 39 9.94 6.30 -7.91
CA LYS A 39 10.72 6.91 -6.83
C LYS A 39 12.19 7.10 -7.22
N GLN A 40 12.80 6.09 -7.85
CA GLN A 40 14.22 6.12 -8.19
C GLN A 40 14.54 6.97 -9.42
N TRP A 41 13.67 6.98 -10.42
CA TRP A 41 13.84 7.73 -11.67
C TRP A 41 12.61 8.60 -11.97
N PRO A 42 12.41 9.72 -11.25
CA PRO A 42 11.24 10.56 -11.41
C PRO A 42 11.13 11.21 -12.80
N ALA A 43 12.25 11.46 -13.47
CA ALA A 43 12.28 11.99 -14.84
C ALA A 43 11.70 11.00 -15.85
N ASN A 44 12.05 9.71 -15.74
CA ASN A 44 11.42 8.63 -16.50
C ASN A 44 9.91 8.61 -16.28
N PHE A 45 9.44 8.68 -15.03
CA PHE A 45 8.00 8.71 -14.74
C PHE A 45 7.31 9.92 -15.39
N LYS A 46 7.90 11.11 -15.33
CA LYS A 46 7.34 12.32 -15.96
C LYS A 46 7.21 12.16 -17.47
N ALA A 47 8.24 11.61 -18.12
CA ALA A 47 8.23 11.35 -19.56
C ALA A 47 7.18 10.29 -19.94
N TYR A 48 7.16 9.16 -19.21
CA TYR A 48 6.17 8.09 -19.38
C TYR A 48 4.73 8.58 -19.19
N ALA A 49 4.44 9.33 -18.12
CA ALA A 49 3.10 9.84 -17.85
C ALA A 49 2.63 10.81 -18.95
N THR A 50 3.54 11.63 -19.49
CA THR A 50 3.27 12.50 -20.62
C THR A 50 3.01 11.70 -21.90
N ALA A 51 3.78 10.64 -22.14
CA ALA A 51 3.59 9.74 -23.28
C ALA A 51 2.24 9.00 -23.20
N CYS A 52 1.83 8.53 -22.02
CA CYS A 52 0.52 7.93 -21.79
C CYS A 52 -0.62 8.92 -22.02
N LYS A 53 -0.49 10.17 -21.54
CA LYS A 53 -1.49 11.22 -21.77
C LYS A 53 -1.67 11.53 -23.26
N ASN A 54 -0.61 11.36 -24.05
CA ASN A 54 -0.62 11.53 -25.50
C ASN A 54 -0.88 10.21 -26.26
N GLU A 55 -1.35 9.16 -25.57
CA GLU A 55 -1.67 7.85 -26.15
C GLU A 55 -0.53 7.17 -26.91
N LYS A 56 0.72 7.53 -26.60
CA LYS A 56 1.92 6.98 -27.24
C LYS A 56 2.37 5.65 -26.64
N VAL A 57 1.93 5.34 -25.41
CA VAL A 57 2.24 4.07 -24.75
C VAL A 57 1.10 3.10 -24.99
N LYS A 58 1.38 2.00 -25.71
CA LYS A 58 0.40 0.98 -26.09
C LYS A 58 0.92 -0.42 -25.75
N LEU A 59 0.01 -1.36 -25.53
CA LEU A 59 0.37 -2.77 -25.40
C LEU A 59 1.16 -3.23 -26.62
N GLY A 60 2.21 -4.02 -26.38
CA GLY A 60 3.10 -4.50 -27.44
C GLY A 60 4.14 -3.48 -27.93
N SER A 61 4.20 -2.27 -27.37
CA SER A 61 5.21 -1.28 -27.74
C SER A 61 5.92 -0.73 -26.49
N MET A 62 7.23 -0.91 -26.44
CA MET A 62 8.08 -0.46 -25.35
C MET A 62 8.21 1.06 -25.37
N PHE A 63 8.13 1.68 -24.20
CA PHE A 63 8.52 3.07 -24.03
C PHE A 63 9.91 3.14 -23.39
N VAL A 64 10.93 3.39 -24.21
CA VAL A 64 12.32 3.48 -23.77
C VAL A 64 12.63 4.92 -23.36
N TYR A 65 13.19 5.07 -22.16
CA TYR A 65 13.67 6.34 -21.64
C TYR A 65 15.19 6.29 -21.45
N GLU A 66 15.91 7.24 -22.04
CA GLU A 66 17.36 7.38 -21.89
C GLU A 66 17.68 8.25 -20.67
N LEU A 67 18.49 7.71 -19.76
CA LEU A 67 18.90 8.40 -18.53
C LEU A 67 20.04 9.40 -18.76
N GLY A 68 20.82 9.21 -19.84
CA GLY A 68 21.92 10.07 -20.26
C GLY A 68 23.22 9.29 -20.48
N PRO A 69 24.18 9.88 -21.22
CA PRO A 69 25.36 9.17 -21.72
C PRO A 69 26.37 8.72 -20.64
N LEU A 70 26.28 9.27 -19.43
CA LEU A 70 27.20 9.00 -18.31
C LEU A 70 26.54 8.27 -17.14
N VAL A 71 25.32 7.73 -17.33
CA VAL A 71 24.56 7.03 -16.28
C VAL A 71 24.41 5.56 -16.63
N THR A 72 24.57 4.69 -15.62
CA THR A 72 24.28 3.26 -15.73
C THR A 72 23.18 2.89 -14.72
N PRO A 73 22.07 2.23 -15.13
CA PRO A 73 21.75 1.85 -16.52
C PRO A 73 21.54 3.07 -17.42
N LYS A 74 21.82 2.91 -18.72
CA LYS A 74 21.63 3.96 -19.74
C LYS A 74 20.15 4.10 -20.10
N TYR A 75 19.43 2.97 -20.08
CA TYR A 75 18.04 2.91 -20.51
C TYR A 75 17.12 2.33 -19.45
N ILE A 76 15.94 2.93 -19.31
CA ILE A 76 14.79 2.31 -18.67
C ILE A 76 13.81 1.91 -19.76
N VAL A 77 13.53 0.61 -19.85
CA VAL A 77 12.56 0.09 -20.81
C VAL A 77 11.23 -0.11 -20.10
N ASN A 78 10.27 0.79 -20.31
CA ASN A 78 8.94 0.67 -19.75
C ASN A 78 8.11 -0.27 -20.63
N PHE A 79 7.86 -1.47 -20.12
CA PHE A 79 7.16 -2.57 -20.77
C PHE A 79 5.67 -2.55 -20.41
N PRO A 80 4.75 -2.19 -21.33
CA PRO A 80 3.33 -2.18 -21.03
C PRO A 80 2.78 -3.60 -20.93
N THR A 81 2.42 -4.01 -19.72
CA THR A 81 1.88 -5.36 -19.42
C THR A 81 0.37 -5.37 -19.27
N LYS A 82 -0.26 -4.18 -19.22
CA LYS A 82 -1.69 -3.97 -18.99
C LYS A 82 -2.17 -2.71 -19.69
N GLY A 83 -3.37 -2.75 -20.27
CA GLY A 83 -4.02 -1.54 -20.78
C GLY A 83 -4.35 -0.57 -19.64
N HIS A 84 -5.14 -1.01 -18.67
CA HIS A 84 -5.46 -0.27 -17.45
C HIS A 84 -4.85 -0.97 -16.23
N TRP A 85 -4.45 -0.22 -15.20
CA TRP A 85 -3.82 -0.79 -13.99
C TRP A 85 -4.72 -1.76 -13.21
N ARG A 86 -6.05 -1.68 -13.40
CA ARG A 86 -7.07 -2.58 -12.83
C ARG A 86 -7.21 -3.91 -13.59
N SER A 87 -6.74 -3.99 -14.83
CA SER A 87 -6.87 -5.20 -15.66
C SER A 87 -5.82 -6.25 -15.28
N ALA A 88 -6.10 -7.52 -15.56
CA ALA A 88 -5.08 -8.57 -15.55
C ALA A 88 -4.15 -8.43 -16.77
N SER A 89 -2.95 -9.00 -16.68
CA SER A 89 -2.05 -9.15 -17.83
C SER A 89 -2.49 -10.33 -18.69
N ARG A 90 -2.18 -10.32 -20.00
CA ARG A 90 -2.50 -11.41 -20.93
C ARG A 90 -1.24 -11.89 -21.63
N LEU A 91 -1.07 -13.20 -21.79
CA LEU A 91 0.12 -13.78 -22.43
C LEU A 91 0.38 -13.21 -23.84
N VAL A 92 -0.68 -12.98 -24.62
CA VAL A 92 -0.56 -12.38 -25.96
C VAL A 92 0.07 -10.98 -25.94
N ASP A 93 -0.23 -10.18 -24.91
CA ASP A 93 0.34 -8.85 -24.75
C ASP A 93 1.82 -8.93 -24.34
N ILE A 94 2.17 -9.94 -23.53
CA ILE A 94 3.56 -10.21 -23.13
C ILE A 94 4.39 -10.66 -24.33
N GLU A 95 3.88 -11.60 -25.13
CA GLU A 95 4.58 -12.09 -26.31
C GLU A 95 4.81 -10.96 -27.33
N THR A 96 3.78 -10.14 -27.60
CA THR A 96 3.92 -8.97 -28.48
C THR A 96 4.93 -7.96 -27.93
N GLY A 97 4.90 -7.71 -26.61
CA GLY A 97 5.86 -6.82 -25.96
C GLY A 97 7.30 -7.35 -26.00
N LEU A 98 7.51 -8.66 -25.89
CA LEU A 98 8.83 -9.28 -25.99
C LEU A 98 9.40 -9.19 -27.42
N GLN A 99 8.56 -9.29 -28.44
CA GLN A 99 8.97 -9.07 -29.82
C GLN A 99 9.44 -7.63 -30.03
N ASP A 100 8.73 -6.65 -29.48
CA ASP A 100 9.16 -5.25 -29.56
C ASP A 100 10.40 -4.97 -28.70
N LEU A 101 10.50 -5.56 -27.51
CA LEU A 101 11.71 -5.49 -26.68
C LEU A 101 12.94 -5.96 -27.43
N ALA A 102 12.86 -7.10 -28.14
CA ALA A 102 13.96 -7.59 -28.97
C ALA A 102 14.36 -6.59 -30.08
N LYS A 103 13.39 -5.89 -30.68
CA LYS A 103 13.67 -4.82 -31.67
C LYS A 103 14.39 -3.63 -31.01
N GLN A 104 13.91 -3.19 -29.85
CA GLN A 104 14.53 -2.07 -29.12
C GLN A 104 15.95 -2.41 -28.66
N ILE A 105 16.19 -3.64 -28.20
CA ILE A 105 17.54 -4.11 -27.82
C ILE A 105 18.53 -3.92 -28.96
N ASN A 106 18.17 -4.39 -30.17
CA ASN A 106 19.00 -4.22 -31.35
C ASN A 106 19.12 -2.75 -31.77
N HIS A 107 18.02 -1.98 -31.73
CA HIS A 107 18.00 -0.58 -32.14
C HIS A 107 18.90 0.31 -31.28
N PHE A 108 18.88 0.10 -29.95
CA PHE A 108 19.67 0.87 -28.99
C PHE A 108 21.06 0.26 -28.70
N GLY A 109 21.40 -0.87 -29.31
CA GLY A 109 22.66 -1.58 -29.08
C GLY A 109 22.85 -2.02 -27.62
N ILE A 110 21.77 -2.48 -26.98
CA ILE A 110 21.78 -2.95 -25.60
C ILE A 110 22.48 -4.32 -25.54
N THR A 111 23.55 -4.42 -24.76
CA THR A 111 24.32 -5.67 -24.61
C THR A 111 24.07 -6.38 -23.29
N SER A 112 23.51 -5.68 -22.29
CA SER A 112 23.11 -6.25 -21.00
C SER A 112 21.78 -5.68 -20.51
N ILE A 113 20.88 -6.55 -20.04
CA ILE A 113 19.54 -6.16 -19.59
C ILE A 113 19.08 -6.94 -18.36
N ALA A 114 18.50 -6.22 -17.38
CA ALA A 114 17.85 -6.81 -16.22
C ALA A 114 16.32 -6.81 -16.38
N ILE A 115 15.70 -7.98 -16.21
CA ILE A 115 14.28 -8.22 -16.51
C ILE A 115 13.55 -8.81 -15.29
N PRO A 116 12.47 -8.16 -14.78
CA PRO A 116 11.62 -8.72 -13.73
C PRO A 116 10.70 -9.83 -14.26
N PRO A 117 9.96 -10.56 -13.40
CA PRO A 117 8.95 -11.50 -13.86
C PRO A 117 7.76 -10.76 -14.51
N ILE A 118 7.84 -10.55 -15.83
CA ILE A 118 6.93 -9.68 -16.59
C ILE A 118 5.49 -10.21 -16.55
N GLY A 119 4.53 -9.36 -16.20
CA GLY A 119 3.10 -9.74 -16.17
C GLY A 119 2.73 -10.75 -15.08
N CYS A 120 3.67 -11.18 -14.25
CA CYS A 120 3.44 -12.03 -13.09
C CYS A 120 3.04 -11.20 -11.85
N GLY A 121 2.81 -11.86 -10.71
CA GLY A 121 2.44 -11.21 -9.45
C GLY A 121 1.13 -10.43 -9.58
N LEU A 122 1.20 -9.10 -9.55
CA LEU A 122 0.03 -8.22 -9.74
C LEU A 122 -0.63 -8.36 -11.12
N GLY A 123 0.08 -8.89 -12.12
CA GLY A 123 -0.47 -9.21 -13.44
C GLY A 123 -1.22 -10.53 -13.51
N GLY A 124 -0.97 -11.44 -12.56
CA GLY A 124 -1.67 -12.72 -12.42
C GLY A 124 -1.24 -13.83 -13.40
N LEU A 125 -0.24 -13.60 -14.26
CA LEU A 125 0.23 -14.65 -15.16
C LEU A 125 1.10 -15.69 -14.43
N PRO A 126 0.95 -16.99 -14.73
CA PRO A 126 1.84 -18.02 -14.22
C PRO A 126 3.26 -17.84 -14.76
N TRP A 127 4.26 -17.93 -13.89
CA TRP A 127 5.66 -17.80 -14.29
C TRP A 127 6.10 -18.91 -15.25
N SER A 128 5.54 -20.12 -15.08
CA SER A 128 5.71 -21.26 -15.98
C SER A 128 5.38 -20.94 -17.43
N ASP A 129 4.47 -20.00 -17.67
CA ASP A 129 4.01 -19.63 -19.01
C ASP A 129 4.80 -18.44 -19.57
N VAL A 130 5.22 -17.52 -18.70
CA VAL A 130 5.96 -16.31 -19.09
C VAL A 130 7.44 -16.60 -19.37
N LYS A 131 8.12 -17.39 -18.53
CA LYS A 131 9.56 -17.67 -18.68
C LYS A 131 9.91 -18.26 -20.05
N PRO A 132 9.16 -19.25 -20.60
CA PRO A 132 9.41 -19.76 -21.95
C PRO A 132 9.33 -18.70 -23.04
N LEU A 133 8.42 -17.72 -22.93
CA LEU A 133 8.30 -16.64 -23.90
C LEU A 133 9.53 -15.72 -23.88
N ILE A 134 10.04 -15.40 -22.69
CA ILE A 134 11.26 -14.59 -22.54
C ILE A 134 12.44 -15.32 -23.19
N VAL A 135 12.61 -16.61 -22.89
CA VAL A 135 13.67 -17.45 -23.47
C VAL A 135 13.54 -17.53 -24.99
N LYS A 136 12.33 -17.75 -25.51
CA LYS A 136 12.04 -17.81 -26.95
C LYS A 136 12.46 -16.54 -27.69
N HIS A 137 12.16 -15.37 -27.14
CA HIS A 137 12.35 -14.10 -27.85
C HIS A 137 13.72 -13.45 -27.63
N LEU A 138 14.31 -13.61 -26.44
CA LEU A 138 15.58 -12.97 -26.10
C LEU A 138 16.76 -13.93 -26.15
N GLY A 139 16.53 -15.24 -26.00
CA GLY A 139 17.59 -16.26 -26.04
C GLY A 139 18.26 -16.41 -27.40
N ALA A 140 17.60 -15.96 -28.48
CA ALA A 140 18.16 -15.94 -29.82
C ALA A 140 19.15 -14.78 -30.07
N ILE A 141 19.28 -13.83 -29.14
CA ILE A 141 20.16 -12.66 -29.30
C ILE A 141 21.53 -13.00 -28.69
N GLU A 142 22.49 -13.40 -29.52
CA GLU A 142 23.76 -13.98 -29.06
C GLU A 142 24.64 -13.04 -28.21
N HIS A 143 24.57 -11.73 -28.49
CA HIS A 143 25.39 -10.69 -27.86
C HIS A 143 24.76 -10.10 -26.58
N LEU A 144 23.62 -10.62 -26.14
CA LEU A 144 22.86 -10.09 -25.02
C LEU A 144 23.08 -10.93 -23.74
N ASP A 145 23.52 -10.28 -22.67
CA ASP A 145 23.44 -10.80 -21.30
C ASP A 145 22.09 -10.43 -20.68
N VAL A 146 21.31 -11.44 -20.29
CA VAL A 146 19.99 -11.23 -19.68
C VAL A 146 20.04 -11.70 -18.23
N ARG A 147 19.86 -10.76 -17.30
CA ARG A 147 19.63 -11.06 -15.89
C ARG A 147 18.14 -11.16 -15.63
N LEU A 148 17.63 -12.39 -15.63
CA LEU A 148 16.22 -12.68 -15.44
C LEU A 148 15.91 -12.90 -13.96
N PHE A 149 15.15 -11.98 -13.37
CA PHE A 149 14.69 -12.10 -11.99
C PHE A 149 13.50 -13.04 -11.92
N GLU A 150 13.63 -14.08 -11.11
CA GLU A 150 12.54 -15.02 -10.90
C GLU A 150 11.56 -14.50 -9.82
N PRO A 151 10.27 -14.86 -9.91
CA PRO A 151 9.35 -14.60 -8.83
C PRO A 151 9.73 -15.49 -7.64
N ASN A 152 10.27 -14.90 -6.59
CA ASN A 152 10.50 -15.62 -5.34
C ASN A 152 9.14 -16.04 -4.76
N GLU A 153 8.94 -17.34 -4.50
CA GLU A 153 7.81 -17.84 -3.68
C GLU A 153 7.82 -17.22 -2.27
N ALA A 154 8.96 -16.70 -1.81
CA ALA A 154 9.15 -15.97 -0.56
C ALA A 154 8.87 -14.44 -0.66
N ILE A 155 8.68 -13.87 -1.85
CA ILE A 155 8.21 -12.47 -2.03
C ILE A 155 6.69 -12.47 -2.21
N SER A 156 5.98 -13.27 -1.40
CA SER A 156 4.59 -12.98 -1.09
C SER A 156 4.62 -11.83 -0.08
N ALA A 157 4.16 -10.64 -0.47
CA ALA A 157 3.76 -9.46 0.34
C ALA A 157 4.67 -8.94 1.49
N THR A 158 5.76 -9.61 1.86
CA THR A 158 6.38 -9.51 3.19
C THR A 158 7.77 -8.85 3.13
N GLU A 159 8.37 -8.80 1.94
CA GLU A 159 9.64 -8.13 1.66
C GLU A 159 9.45 -6.98 0.68
N MET A 160 8.53 -6.08 1.00
CA MET A 160 8.70 -4.69 0.58
C MET A 160 9.85 -4.10 1.39
N LEU A 161 11.09 -4.44 1.01
CA LEU A 161 12.28 -3.78 1.55
C LEU A 161 12.21 -2.31 1.14
N SER A 162 11.77 -1.53 2.11
CA SER A 162 11.64 -0.09 2.11
C SER A 162 13.02 0.53 1.94
N ASN A 163 13.38 0.86 0.69
CA ASN A 163 14.52 1.75 0.40
C ASN A 163 14.19 3.22 0.81
N THR A 164 13.31 3.40 1.81
CA THR A 164 12.96 4.66 2.43
C THR A 164 13.64 4.70 3.78
N ASN A 165 14.16 5.86 4.18
CA ASN A 165 14.71 6.02 5.52
C ASN A 165 13.65 5.63 6.56
N LYS A 166 14.03 4.81 7.54
CA LYS A 166 13.16 4.47 8.67
C LYS A 166 12.65 5.77 9.28
N PRO A 167 11.32 6.02 9.27
CA PRO A 167 10.79 7.24 9.86
C PRO A 167 11.14 7.27 11.35
N LYS A 168 11.37 8.45 11.92
CA LYS A 168 11.64 8.57 13.36
C LYS A 168 10.44 8.06 14.17
N MET A 169 10.71 7.42 15.32
CA MET A 169 9.65 7.13 16.28
C MET A 169 9.14 8.45 16.85
N THR A 170 7.83 8.66 16.82
CA THR A 170 7.16 9.81 17.41
C THR A 170 6.14 9.30 18.42
N ALA A 171 5.73 10.17 19.35
CA ALA A 171 4.64 9.91 20.30
C ALA A 171 3.43 9.25 19.62
N GLY A 172 2.87 9.89 18.59
CA GLY A 172 1.76 9.32 17.83
C GLY A 172 2.03 7.97 17.16
N ARG A 173 3.25 7.72 16.64
CA ARG A 173 3.59 6.40 16.05
C ARG A 173 3.67 5.31 17.11
N ALA A 174 4.30 5.62 18.26
CA ALA A 174 4.40 4.69 19.37
C ALA A 174 3.02 4.37 19.95
N ALA A 175 2.18 5.37 20.14
CA ALA A 175 0.80 5.19 20.61
C ALA A 175 -0.06 4.38 19.64
N ILE A 176 0.03 4.64 18.32
CA ILE A 176 -0.65 3.81 17.33
C ILE A 176 -0.16 2.36 17.41
N LEU A 177 1.16 2.11 17.44
CA LEU A 177 1.71 0.76 17.55
C LEU A 177 1.24 0.01 18.80
N ALA A 178 1.19 0.68 19.95
CA ALA A 178 0.64 0.12 21.18
C ALA A 178 -0.84 -0.28 21.02
N LEU A 179 -1.66 0.58 20.41
CA LEU A 179 -3.07 0.28 20.14
C LEU A 179 -3.24 -0.86 19.13
N LEU A 180 -2.34 -1.00 18.15
CA LEU A 180 -2.36 -2.12 17.20
C LEU A 180 -2.08 -3.44 17.91
N GLU A 181 -1.11 -3.48 18.81
CA GLU A 181 -0.78 -4.66 19.62
C GLU A 181 -1.98 -5.07 20.48
N THR A 182 -2.61 -4.12 21.18
CA THR A 182 -3.82 -4.37 21.97
C THR A 182 -4.94 -4.95 21.12
N TYR A 183 -5.19 -4.36 19.94
CA TYR A 183 -6.26 -4.82 19.05
C TYR A 183 -6.01 -6.22 18.47
N GLN A 184 -4.76 -6.53 18.09
CA GLN A 184 -4.42 -7.82 17.47
C GLN A 184 -4.55 -9.02 18.40
N SER A 185 -4.44 -8.82 19.72
CA SER A 185 -4.59 -9.89 20.72
C SER A 185 -5.94 -10.65 20.63
N VAL A 186 -6.94 -10.07 19.97
CA VAL A 186 -8.30 -10.60 19.83
C VAL A 186 -8.51 -11.39 18.51
N ASN A 187 -7.44 -11.64 17.75
CA ASN A 187 -7.42 -12.47 16.54
C ASN A 187 -8.34 -12.01 15.39
N TYR A 188 -8.73 -10.72 15.39
CA TYR A 188 -9.37 -10.08 14.23
C TYR A 188 -8.31 -9.52 13.28
N GLY A 189 -8.54 -9.65 11.97
CA GLY A 189 -7.69 -9.01 10.96
C GLY A 189 -7.70 -7.49 11.13
N LEU A 190 -6.51 -6.88 11.21
CA LEU A 190 -6.34 -5.43 11.30
C LEU A 190 -6.21 -4.84 9.89
N SER A 191 -7.14 -4.01 9.43
CA SER A 191 -7.04 -3.30 8.15
C SER A 191 -6.82 -1.79 8.36
N LYS A 192 -6.68 -1.03 7.26
CA LYS A 192 -6.62 0.43 7.33
C LYS A 192 -7.85 1.05 8.02
N ILE A 193 -9.00 0.39 7.94
CA ILE A 193 -10.25 0.91 8.50
C ILE A 193 -10.15 0.94 10.03
N GLU A 194 -9.71 -0.15 10.65
CA GLU A 194 -9.55 -0.24 12.11
C GLU A 194 -8.52 0.78 12.60
N VAL A 195 -7.39 0.92 11.89
CA VAL A 195 -6.35 1.89 12.26
C VAL A 195 -6.86 3.34 12.17
N GLN A 196 -7.74 3.65 11.21
CA GLN A 196 -8.41 4.96 11.16
C GLN A 196 -9.26 5.22 12.40
N LYS A 197 -9.87 4.18 13.00
CA LYS A 197 -10.74 4.34 14.18
C LYS A 197 -9.93 4.48 15.44
N LEU A 198 -8.88 3.67 15.58
CA LEU A 198 -7.94 3.77 16.69
C LEU A 198 -7.25 5.15 16.71
N ALA A 199 -6.81 5.64 15.55
CA ALA A 199 -6.21 6.98 15.44
C ALA A 199 -7.22 8.11 15.69
N TYR A 200 -8.47 7.94 15.23
CA TYR A 200 -9.55 8.88 15.54
C TYR A 200 -9.73 9.00 17.05
N PHE A 201 -9.96 7.88 17.74
CA PHE A 201 -10.14 7.90 19.19
C PHE A 201 -8.92 8.39 19.95
N LEU A 202 -7.71 8.06 19.49
CA LEU A 202 -6.50 8.58 20.11
C LEU A 202 -6.43 10.11 20.03
N GLN A 203 -6.83 10.70 18.90
CA GLN A 203 -6.92 12.17 18.77
C GLN A 203 -8.05 12.75 19.61
N GLU A 204 -9.21 12.10 19.65
CA GLU A 204 -10.35 12.50 20.47
C GLU A 204 -10.06 12.41 21.98
N ALA A 205 -9.15 11.51 22.39
CA ALA A 205 -8.61 11.44 23.75
C ALA A 205 -7.63 12.58 24.08
N GLY A 206 -7.27 13.42 23.09
CA GLY A 206 -6.43 14.60 23.27
C GLY A 206 -5.02 14.49 22.67
N GLU A 207 -4.66 13.39 22.01
CA GLU A 207 -3.36 13.28 21.35
C GLU A 207 -3.32 14.11 20.07
N ASN A 208 -2.38 15.05 19.98
CA ASN A 208 -2.29 15.93 18.81
C ASN A 208 -1.60 15.23 17.63
N LEU A 209 -2.34 14.37 16.94
CA LEU A 209 -1.88 13.70 15.73
C LEU A 209 -1.87 14.61 14.49
N LYS A 210 -2.42 15.84 14.61
CA LYS A 210 -2.61 16.79 13.50
C LYS A 210 -3.41 16.19 12.33
N LEU A 211 -4.33 15.28 12.62
CA LEU A 211 -5.18 14.64 11.63
C LEU A 211 -6.48 15.41 11.47
N GLN A 212 -6.89 15.64 10.23
CA GLN A 212 -8.20 16.19 9.92
C GLN A 212 -9.13 15.05 9.53
N PHE A 213 -10.01 14.65 10.45
CA PHE A 213 -11.00 13.62 10.19
C PHE A 213 -12.23 14.20 9.49
N ILE A 214 -12.76 13.44 8.53
CA ILE A 214 -14.00 13.74 7.84
C ILE A 214 -14.98 12.56 7.93
N LYS A 215 -16.27 12.86 7.81
CA LYS A 215 -17.34 11.86 7.64
C LYS A 215 -17.12 11.09 6.32
N HIS A 216 -16.90 9.78 6.38
CA HIS A 216 -16.64 8.94 5.19
C HIS A 216 -17.36 7.58 5.24
N ASN A 217 -17.18 6.73 4.22
CA ASN A 217 -17.92 5.48 4.01
C ASN A 217 -17.97 4.56 5.25
N PHE A 218 -16.82 4.33 5.89
CA PHE A 218 -16.68 3.45 7.05
C PHE A 218 -16.57 4.22 8.37
N GLY A 219 -17.07 5.45 8.46
CA GLY A 219 -16.95 6.31 9.64
C GLY A 219 -15.88 7.41 9.47
N PRO A 220 -15.33 7.98 10.56
CA PRO A 220 -14.28 9.01 10.50
C PRO A 220 -13.05 8.55 9.72
N TYR A 221 -12.54 9.39 8.82
CA TYR A 221 -11.36 9.09 7.99
C TYR A 221 -10.45 10.30 7.85
N ALA A 222 -9.14 10.09 7.95
CA ALA A 222 -8.13 11.10 7.67
C ALA A 222 -7.16 10.60 6.58
N ASP A 223 -7.04 11.32 5.46
CA ASP A 223 -6.14 10.92 4.36
C ASP A 223 -4.66 11.02 4.75
N ALA A 224 -4.32 11.98 5.60
CA ALA A 224 -2.97 12.13 6.16
C ALA A 224 -2.50 10.87 6.90
N LEU A 225 -3.41 10.14 7.58
CA LEU A 225 -3.07 8.90 8.25
C LEU A 225 -2.69 7.79 7.25
N ARG A 226 -3.34 7.74 6.08
CA ARG A 226 -2.95 6.79 5.01
C ARG A 226 -1.50 7.01 4.59
N HIS A 227 -1.08 8.27 4.46
CA HIS A 227 0.32 8.59 4.14
C HIS A 227 1.28 8.20 5.26
N ALA A 228 0.88 8.41 6.52
CA ALA A 228 1.67 7.99 7.68
C ALA A 228 1.85 6.46 7.73
N LEU A 229 0.78 5.69 7.53
CA LEU A 229 0.82 4.22 7.49
C LEU A 229 1.69 3.71 6.34
N ASN A 230 1.58 4.30 5.15
CA ASN A 230 2.45 3.96 4.02
C ASN A 230 3.93 4.26 4.29
N ALA A 231 4.25 5.26 5.11
CA ALA A 231 5.63 5.55 5.52
C ALA A 231 6.13 4.58 6.61
N MET A 232 5.23 4.07 7.44
CA MET A 232 5.50 3.05 8.46
C MET A 232 5.63 1.64 7.86
N ASP A 233 5.01 1.39 6.70
CA ASP A 233 5.03 0.09 6.01
C ASP A 233 6.46 -0.32 5.63
N GLY A 234 6.82 -1.55 5.95
CA GLY A 234 8.17 -2.09 5.80
C GLY A 234 9.17 -1.65 6.88
N HIS A 235 8.75 -0.85 7.87
CA HIS A 235 9.61 -0.37 8.97
C HIS A 235 9.06 -0.71 10.35
N TYR A 236 7.81 -0.33 10.59
CA TYR A 236 7.13 -0.49 11.87
C TYR A 236 5.93 -1.42 11.78
N ILE A 237 5.29 -1.44 10.61
CA ILE A 237 4.16 -2.30 10.28
C ILE A 237 4.44 -2.93 8.90
N LYS A 238 3.75 -4.03 8.60
CA LYS A 238 3.71 -4.66 7.28
C LYS A 238 2.26 -4.80 6.86
N GLY A 239 2.01 -5.02 5.56
CA GLY A 239 0.68 -5.42 5.10
C GLY A 239 -0.34 -4.28 5.05
N VAL A 240 0.12 -3.02 4.95
CA VAL A 240 -0.78 -1.88 4.68
C VAL A 240 -1.48 -2.08 3.33
N GLY A 241 -0.84 -2.72 2.36
CA GLY A 241 -1.47 -3.05 1.08
C GLY A 241 -1.76 -1.83 0.19
N ASP A 242 -2.04 -2.09 -1.08
CA ASP A 242 -2.27 -1.09 -2.14
C ASP A 242 -3.75 -0.75 -2.34
N GLY A 243 -4.66 -1.34 -1.55
CA GLY A 243 -6.11 -1.18 -1.66
C GLY A 243 -6.79 -2.12 -2.67
N VAL A 244 -6.13 -3.19 -3.11
CA VAL A 244 -6.66 -4.16 -4.11
C VAL A 244 -6.90 -5.57 -3.51
N VAL A 245 -6.30 -5.89 -2.37
CA VAL A 245 -6.50 -7.14 -1.62
C VAL A 245 -6.88 -6.77 -0.18
N GLU A 246 -7.65 -7.61 0.51
CA GLU A 246 -7.83 -7.52 1.97
C GLU A 246 -6.44 -7.58 2.63
N SER A 247 -5.96 -6.43 3.10
CA SER A 247 -4.61 -6.25 3.58
C SER A 247 -4.62 -6.28 5.10
N GLN A 248 -4.00 -7.28 5.70
CA GLN A 248 -3.84 -7.38 7.14
C GLN A 248 -2.56 -6.66 7.55
N ILE A 249 -2.73 -5.54 8.24
CA ILE A 249 -1.66 -4.77 8.85
C ILE A 249 -1.12 -5.58 10.04
N THR A 250 0.19 -5.77 10.08
CA THR A 250 0.87 -6.47 11.18
C THR A 250 2.05 -5.62 11.69
N PRO A 251 2.05 -5.19 12.97
CA PRO A 251 3.22 -4.60 13.60
C PRO A 251 4.42 -5.54 13.55
N VAL A 252 5.62 -4.97 13.37
CA VAL A 252 6.88 -5.71 13.48
C VAL A 252 7.27 -5.80 14.96
N GLU A 253 7.70 -6.97 15.44
CA GLU A 253 8.04 -7.18 16.85
C GLU A 253 9.06 -6.16 17.39
N ASP A 254 10.15 -5.91 16.66
CA ASP A 254 11.16 -4.90 17.02
C ASP A 254 10.58 -3.48 17.11
N ALA A 255 9.55 -3.19 16.32
CA ALA A 255 8.85 -1.91 16.35
C ALA A 255 7.98 -1.77 17.58
N LEU A 256 7.32 -2.85 18.01
CA LEU A 256 6.56 -2.90 19.27
C LEU A 256 7.49 -2.69 20.46
N ALA A 257 8.64 -3.38 20.49
CA ALA A 257 9.65 -3.17 21.53
C ALA A 257 10.14 -1.71 21.57
N SER A 258 10.45 -1.13 20.40
CA SER A 258 10.85 0.27 20.27
C SER A 258 9.75 1.24 20.74
N ALA A 259 8.48 0.93 20.45
CA ALA A 259 7.34 1.75 20.87
C ALA A 259 7.15 1.69 22.40
N LYS A 260 7.25 0.50 23.00
CA LYS A 260 7.18 0.32 24.45
C LYS A 260 8.28 1.10 25.17
N GLN A 261 9.52 1.01 24.67
CA GLN A 261 10.62 1.80 25.23
C GLN A 261 10.35 3.30 25.13
N PHE A 262 9.92 3.77 23.94
CA PHE A 262 9.58 5.18 23.74
C PHE A 262 8.50 5.65 24.72
N LEU A 263 7.45 4.86 24.92
CA LEU A 263 6.33 5.19 25.82
C LEU A 263 6.71 5.12 27.29
N ALA A 264 7.63 4.24 27.69
CA ALA A 264 8.17 4.17 29.04
C ALA A 264 9.00 5.42 29.40
N GLU A 265 9.67 6.01 28.40
CA GLU A 265 10.45 7.25 28.53
C GLU A 265 9.60 8.52 28.27
N SER A 266 8.33 8.37 27.88
CA SER A 266 7.40 9.47 27.57
C SER A 266 6.67 10.01 28.81
N ASN A 267 5.88 11.08 28.65
CA ASN A 267 5.04 11.62 29.72
C ASN A 267 3.87 10.68 30.07
N ALA A 268 3.31 10.83 31.27
CA ALA A 268 2.17 10.03 31.73
C ALA A 268 0.93 10.21 30.84
N ASP A 269 0.71 11.42 30.31
CA ASP A 269 -0.48 11.79 29.54
C ASP A 269 -0.73 10.90 28.32
N ILE A 270 0.31 10.50 27.58
CA ILE A 270 0.12 9.65 26.39
C ILE A 270 -0.31 8.24 26.76
N ASN A 271 0.21 7.70 27.86
CA ASN A 271 -0.16 6.38 28.36
C ASN A 271 -1.61 6.39 28.85
N GLU A 272 -2.05 7.46 29.53
CA GLU A 272 -3.46 7.64 29.90
C GLU A 272 -4.39 7.67 28.67
N ARG A 273 -3.99 8.38 27.60
CA ARG A 273 -4.76 8.41 26.34
C ARG A 273 -4.86 7.03 25.69
N ILE A 274 -3.75 6.28 25.62
CA ILE A 274 -3.72 4.92 25.07
C ILE A 274 -4.63 3.99 25.89
N ASN A 275 -4.55 4.06 27.22
CA ASN A 275 -5.38 3.26 28.11
C ASN A 275 -6.86 3.58 27.93
N ARG A 276 -7.22 4.87 27.84
CA ARG A 276 -8.60 5.30 27.59
C ARG A 276 -9.16 4.76 26.28
N VAL A 277 -8.36 4.71 25.20
CA VAL A 277 -8.78 4.06 23.95
C VAL A 277 -8.89 2.54 24.10
N SER A 278 -7.97 1.92 24.82
CA SER A 278 -7.97 0.47 25.07
C SER A 278 -9.22 0.01 25.84
N GLU A 279 -9.58 0.75 26.90
CA GLU A 279 -10.83 0.54 27.67
C GLU A 279 -12.07 0.76 26.80
N LEU A 280 -12.07 1.78 25.94
CA LEU A 280 -13.20 2.04 25.04
C LEU A 280 -13.46 0.87 24.08
N ILE A 281 -12.41 0.28 23.51
CA ILE A 281 -12.57 -0.78 22.51
C ILE A 281 -12.78 -2.16 23.14
N GLU A 282 -12.67 -2.30 24.46
CA GLU A 282 -12.90 -3.56 25.16
C GLU A 282 -14.33 -4.06 24.94
N GLY A 283 -14.46 -5.29 24.40
CA GLY A 283 -15.75 -5.86 23.97
C GLY A 283 -16.24 -5.38 22.60
N TYR A 284 -15.54 -4.44 21.96
CA TYR A 284 -15.86 -3.87 20.64
C TYR A 284 -14.76 -4.07 19.60
N GLN A 285 -13.77 -4.93 19.86
CA GLN A 285 -12.60 -5.14 18.99
C GLN A 285 -12.90 -5.83 17.65
N SER A 286 -14.16 -6.10 17.29
CA SER A 286 -14.49 -6.54 15.93
C SER A 286 -14.45 -5.36 14.95
N PRO A 287 -14.23 -5.59 13.63
CA PRO A 287 -14.30 -4.52 12.62
C PRO A 287 -15.61 -3.73 12.67
N TYR A 288 -16.73 -4.43 12.86
CA TYR A 288 -18.04 -3.81 13.03
C TYR A 288 -18.14 -3.01 14.34
N GLY A 289 -17.61 -3.54 15.45
CA GLY A 289 -17.66 -2.89 16.76
C GLY A 289 -16.95 -1.54 16.80
N VAL A 290 -15.71 -1.47 16.31
CA VAL A 290 -14.98 -0.19 16.25
C VAL A 290 -15.56 0.78 15.21
N GLU A 291 -16.12 0.27 14.10
CA GLU A 291 -16.87 1.09 13.16
C GLU A 291 -18.11 1.71 13.83
N LEU A 292 -18.86 0.91 14.60
CA LEU A 292 -20.05 1.35 15.32
C LEU A 292 -19.71 2.43 16.36
N LEU A 293 -18.74 2.19 17.24
CA LEU A 293 -18.33 3.16 18.25
C LEU A 293 -17.91 4.49 17.61
N SER A 294 -17.03 4.44 16.61
CA SER A 294 -16.54 5.66 15.95
C SER A 294 -17.64 6.41 15.19
N THR A 295 -18.63 5.70 14.66
CA THR A 295 -19.77 6.30 13.96
C THR A 295 -20.72 7.00 14.94
N VAL A 296 -21.06 6.34 16.06
CA VAL A 296 -21.94 6.92 17.09
C VAL A 296 -21.27 8.12 17.75
N HIS A 297 -20.00 8.01 18.12
CA HIS A 297 -19.24 9.12 18.67
C HIS A 297 -19.18 10.31 17.70
N TRP A 298 -18.98 10.06 16.40
CA TRP A 298 -18.95 11.13 15.40
C TRP A 298 -20.25 11.92 15.33
N VAL A 299 -21.41 11.25 15.24
CA VAL A 299 -22.70 11.96 15.16
C VAL A 299 -23.05 12.68 16.45
N ALA A 300 -22.68 12.11 17.61
CA ALA A 300 -22.83 12.77 18.90
C ALA A 300 -22.04 14.09 18.95
N LYS A 301 -20.77 14.05 18.53
CA LYS A 301 -19.86 15.19 18.65
C LYS A 301 -20.00 16.24 17.55
N HIS A 302 -20.27 15.83 16.31
CA HIS A 302 -20.22 16.71 15.14
C HIS A 302 -21.60 17.02 14.53
N GLU A 303 -22.65 16.29 14.92
CA GLU A 303 -24.00 16.43 14.34
C GLU A 303 -25.06 16.74 15.40
N ASN A 304 -24.64 17.24 16.58
CA ASN A 304 -25.51 17.70 17.68
C ASN A 304 -26.56 16.67 18.14
N CYS A 305 -26.26 15.37 18.03
CA CYS A 305 -27.13 14.33 18.57
C CYS A 305 -26.97 14.27 20.10
N ASN A 306 -28.09 14.29 20.85
CA ASN A 306 -28.05 14.36 22.33
C ASN A 306 -28.46 13.04 23.01
N ASN A 307 -28.94 12.07 22.24
CA ASN A 307 -29.35 10.76 22.73
C ASN A 307 -29.19 9.69 21.65
N ALA A 308 -29.35 8.43 22.04
CA ALA A 308 -29.22 7.29 21.13
C ALA A 308 -30.20 7.31 19.94
N ASN A 309 -31.41 7.86 20.11
CA ASN A 309 -32.40 7.93 19.04
C ASN A 309 -31.99 8.97 17.99
N ASP A 310 -31.52 10.15 18.42
CA ASP A 310 -30.97 11.17 17.51
C ASP A 310 -29.80 10.60 16.70
N ALA A 311 -28.88 9.92 17.39
CA ALA A 311 -27.73 9.29 16.76
C ALA A 311 -28.16 8.22 15.74
N PHE A 312 -29.13 7.38 16.09
CA PHE A 312 -29.67 6.38 15.18
C PHE A 312 -30.24 7.04 13.92
N GLN A 313 -31.07 8.08 14.06
CA GLN A 313 -31.62 8.81 12.92
C GLN A 313 -30.54 9.45 12.04
N ALA A 314 -29.52 10.06 12.63
CA ALA A 314 -28.39 10.63 11.88
C ALA A 314 -27.61 9.55 11.10
N ILE A 315 -27.40 8.38 11.71
CA ILE A 315 -26.72 7.24 11.09
C ILE A 315 -27.52 6.67 9.91
N GLN A 316 -28.85 6.65 9.98
CA GLN A 316 -29.71 6.23 8.87
C GLN A 316 -29.51 7.09 7.60
N HIS A 317 -29.07 8.35 7.77
CA HIS A 317 -28.76 9.28 6.69
C HIS A 317 -27.27 9.31 6.31
N TRP A 318 -26.41 8.52 6.98
CA TRP A 318 -24.97 8.53 6.70
C TRP A 318 -24.65 7.88 5.34
N ASN A 319 -25.09 6.64 5.13
CA ASN A 319 -25.06 5.95 3.83
C ASN A 319 -25.91 4.66 3.86
N ALA A 320 -26.20 4.11 2.68
CA ALA A 320 -27.04 2.91 2.53
C ALA A 320 -26.50 1.69 3.31
N ARG A 321 -25.18 1.50 3.37
CA ARG A 321 -24.56 0.37 4.09
C ARG A 321 -24.80 0.47 5.59
N LYS A 322 -24.56 1.64 6.19
CA LYS A 322 -24.76 1.85 7.63
C LYS A 322 -26.22 1.68 8.03
N LYS A 323 -27.15 2.19 7.21
CA LYS A 323 -28.59 1.96 7.37
C LYS A 323 -28.96 0.48 7.44
N GLN A 324 -28.30 -0.38 6.67
CA GLN A 324 -28.55 -1.82 6.68
C GLN A 324 -27.89 -2.55 7.85
N LEU A 325 -26.68 -2.14 8.26
CA LEU A 325 -25.87 -2.88 9.25
C LEU A 325 -26.06 -2.42 10.70
N MET A 326 -26.30 -1.13 10.92
CA MET A 326 -26.36 -0.54 12.26
C MET A 326 -27.81 -0.43 12.71
N SER A 327 -28.26 -1.43 13.48
CA SER A 327 -29.59 -1.48 14.08
C SER A 327 -29.72 -0.50 15.24
N GLU A 328 -30.96 -0.14 15.60
CA GLU A 328 -31.25 0.74 16.74
C GLU A 328 -30.66 0.19 18.04
N ASN A 329 -30.84 -1.11 18.32
CA ASN A 329 -30.27 -1.76 19.51
C ASN A 329 -28.73 -1.66 19.56
N HIS A 330 -28.06 -1.80 18.42
CA HIS A 330 -26.60 -1.63 18.35
C HIS A 330 -26.19 -0.19 18.67
N VAL A 331 -26.89 0.80 18.10
CA VAL A 331 -26.62 2.22 18.37
C VAL A 331 -26.88 2.57 19.83
N GLN A 332 -27.96 2.06 20.44
CA GLN A 332 -28.25 2.25 21.86
C GLN A 332 -27.17 1.65 22.77
N ALA A 333 -26.71 0.43 22.47
CA ALA A 333 -25.63 -0.21 23.22
C ALA A 333 -24.31 0.58 23.12
N ALA A 334 -23.94 1.01 21.91
CA ALA A 334 -22.74 1.82 21.69
C ALA A 334 -22.83 3.21 22.34
N TRP A 335 -24.00 3.87 22.28
CA TRP A 335 -24.24 5.13 22.97
C TRP A 335 -24.04 4.98 24.47
N LYS A 336 -24.69 3.98 25.09
CA LYS A 336 -24.52 3.68 26.52
C LYS A 336 -23.05 3.42 26.86
N HIS A 337 -22.35 2.65 26.04
CA HIS A 337 -20.93 2.36 26.24
C HIS A 337 -20.07 3.63 26.21
N LEU A 338 -20.26 4.48 25.20
CA LEU A 338 -19.56 5.77 25.07
C LEU A 338 -19.86 6.71 26.23
N THR A 339 -21.09 6.78 26.72
CA THR A 339 -21.45 7.57 27.92
C THR A 339 -20.78 7.00 29.17
N THR A 340 -20.84 5.68 29.36
CA THR A 340 -20.27 4.99 30.54
C THR A 340 -18.75 5.16 30.62
N THR A 341 -18.09 5.15 29.46
CA THR A 341 -16.63 5.35 29.34
C THR A 341 -16.24 6.83 29.21
N GLY A 342 -17.19 7.76 29.35
CA GLY A 342 -16.95 9.20 29.40
C GLY A 342 -16.50 9.84 28.07
N TRP A 343 -16.85 9.26 26.93
CA TRP A 343 -16.53 9.79 25.60
C TRP A 343 -17.58 10.74 25.04
N ILE A 344 -18.83 10.59 25.48
CA ILE A 344 -19.94 11.50 25.17
C ILE A 344 -20.71 11.80 26.45
N ASN A 345 -21.35 12.97 26.50
CA ASN A 345 -22.11 13.42 27.67
C ASN A 345 -23.55 12.93 27.65
#